data_AF-A0A3R6EM70-F1
#
_entry.id   AF-A0A3R6EM70-F1
#
_cell.length_a   1.000
_cell.length_b   1.000
_cell.length_c   1.000
_cell.angle_alpha   90.00
_cell.angle_beta   90.00
_cell.angle_gamma   90.00
#
_symmetry.space_group_name_H-M   'P 1'
#
loop_
_entity.id
_entity.type
_entity.pdbx_description
1 polymer ?
#
loop_
_entity_poly.entity_id
_entity_poly.type
_entity_poly.pdbx_seq_one_letter_code
_entity_poly.pdbx_strand_id
1 'polypeptide(L)' 'MKIYKLIWYLYTEDQLKESLITDKEVAEARYQELKKALYRGCWLSLSELVENEDHVLVEGEGLHYNDI' A
#
# COMPACT_ATOMS: atom_id res chain seq x y z
N MET A 1 -15.44 1.35 8.82
CA MET A 1 -14.20 2.17 8.80
C MET A 1 -13.38 1.76 7.57
N LYS A 2 -12.60 2.66 6.97
CA LYS A 2 -11.66 2.31 5.88
C LYS A 2 -10.23 2.54 6.34
N ILE A 3 -9.35 1.59 6.08
CA ILE A 3 -7.90 1.70 6.28
C ILE A 3 -7.26 1.53 4.91
N TYR A 4 -6.14 2.20 4.66
CA TYR A 4 -5.37 2.10 3.43
C TYR A 4 -4.07 1.35 3.73
N LYS A 5 -3.84 0.26 3.00
CA LYS A 5 -2.67 -0.60 3.12
C LYS A 5 -1.72 -0.31 1.96
N LEU A 6 -0.58 0.30 2.31
CA LEU A 6 0.52 0.61 1.40
C LEU A 6 1.59 -0.47 1.57
N ILE A 7 1.90 -1.21 0.52
CA ILE A 7 2.89 -2.30 0.52
C ILE A 7 3.92 -2.04 -0.55
N TRP A 8 5.19 -2.24 -0.25
CA TRP A 8 6.25 -2.22 -1.27
C TRP A 8 7.34 -3.22 -0.99
N TYR A 9 7.93 -3.69 -2.07
CA TYR A 9 9.04 -4.62 -2.05
C TYR A 9 10.31 -3.92 -2.51
N LEU A 10 11.41 -4.14 -1.78
CA LEU A 10 12.73 -3.59 -2.04
C LEU A 10 13.62 -4.70 -2.60
N TYR A 11 13.91 -4.64 -3.89
CA TYR A 11 14.60 -5.72 -4.61
C TYR A 11 16.00 -6.01 -4.09
N THR A 12 16.84 -4.98 -3.86
CA THR A 12 18.23 -5.22 -3.43
C THR A 12 18.33 -5.77 -2.03
N GLU A 13 17.29 -5.54 -1.21
CA GLU A 13 17.24 -5.92 0.20
C GLU A 13 16.41 -7.19 0.41
N ASP A 14 15.71 -7.67 -0.63
CA ASP A 14 14.74 -8.76 -0.58
C ASP A 14 13.75 -8.60 0.59
N GLN A 15 13.18 -7.40 0.72
CA GLN A 15 12.32 -7.03 1.84
C GLN A 15 10.96 -6.51 1.39
N LEU A 16 9.91 -7.04 2.00
CA LEU A 16 8.56 -6.49 1.95
C LEU A 16 8.36 -5.51 3.12
N LYS A 17 7.81 -4.34 2.83
CA LYS A 17 7.43 -3.32 3.80
C LYS A 17 5.96 -3.03 3.66
N GLU A 18 5.33 -2.68 4.78
CA GLU A 18 3.93 -2.30 4.82
C GLU A 18 3.69 -1.12 5.76
N SER A 19 2.63 -0.35 5.46
CA SER A 19 2.11 0.71 6.31
C SER A 19 0.59 0.72 6.24
N LEU A 20 -0.06 0.82 7.39
CA LEU A 20 -1.50 1.04 7.52
C LEU A 20 -1.77 2.51 7.81
N ILE A 21 -2.69 3.10 7.07
CA ILE A 21 -2.96 4.54 7.09
C ILE A 21 -4.47 4.73 7.15
N THR A 22 -4.98 5.57 8.05
CA THR A 22 -6.43 5.81 8.19
C THR A 22 -6.93 6.97 7.33
N ASP A 23 -6.03 7.83 6.88
CA ASP A 23 -6.32 8.99 6.04
C ASP A 23 -5.98 8.70 4.57
N LYS A 24 -6.93 8.97 3.66
CA LYS A 24 -6.78 8.67 2.24
C LYS A 24 -5.72 9.55 1.57
N GLU A 25 -5.76 10.85 1.83
CA GLU A 25 -4.89 11.83 1.18
C GLU A 25 -3.43 11.58 1.58
N VAL A 26 -3.19 11.25 2.86
CA VAL A 26 -1.88 10.84 3.36
C VAL A 26 -1.40 9.55 2.68
N ALA A 27 -2.29 8.57 2.50
CA ALA A 27 -1.94 7.31 1.84
C ALA A 27 -1.55 7.50 0.37
N GLU A 28 -2.32 8.29 -0.38
CA GLU A 28 -2.04 8.62 -1.77
C GLU A 28 -0.75 9.44 -1.91
N ALA A 29 -0.53 10.44 -1.05
CA ALA A 29 0.69 11.23 -1.05
C ALA A 29 1.94 10.35 -0.84
N ARG A 30 1.91 9.47 0.17
CA ARG A 30 3.02 8.54 0.43
C ARG A 30 3.26 7.55 -0.72
N TYR A 31 2.20 7.07 -1.36
CA TYR A 31 2.33 6.22 -2.55
C TYR A 31 3.09 6.95 -3.67
N GLN A 32 2.74 8.22 -3.95
CA GLN A 32 3.42 9.00 -4.99
C GLN A 32 4.87 9.33 -4.64
N GLU A 33 5.18 9.54 -3.37
CA GLU A 33 6.56 9.72 -2.88
C GLU A 33 7.38 8.44 -3.07
N LEU A 34 6.88 7.30 -2.59
CA LEU A 34 7.56 5.99 -2.75
C LEU A 34 7.75 5.63 -4.22
N LYS A 35 6.74 5.85 -5.07
CA LYS A 35 6.84 5.59 -6.50
C LYS A 35 8.02 6.32 -7.16
N LYS A 36 8.39 7.51 -6.67
CA LYS A 36 9.55 8.27 -7.17
C LYS A 36 10.89 7.81 -6.58
N ALA A 37 10.85 7.24 -5.39
CA ALA A 37 12.05 6.81 -4.65
C ALA A 37 12.49 5.37 -5.00
N LEU A 38 11.53 4.51 -5.36
CA LEU A 38 11.79 3.12 -5.74
C LEU A 38 12.48 3.02 -7.09
N TYR A 39 13.29 1.99 -7.25
CA TYR A 39 14.10 1.71 -8.43
C TYR A 39 13.71 0.36 -9.04
N ARG A 40 14.33 0.03 -10.18
CA ARG A 40 14.01 -1.18 -10.96
C ARG A 40 14.09 -2.47 -10.13
N GLY A 41 13.09 -3.32 -10.28
CA GLY A 41 12.91 -4.59 -9.56
C GLY A 41 12.01 -4.47 -8.32
N CYS A 42 11.70 -3.24 -7.88
CA CYS A 42 10.77 -2.99 -6.80
C CYS A 42 9.33 -2.96 -7.30
N TRP A 43 8.38 -3.32 -6.44
CA TRP A 43 6.95 -3.10 -6.71
C TRP A 43 6.28 -2.41 -5.52
N LEU A 44 5.18 -1.73 -5.79
CA LEU A 44 4.43 -0.92 -4.85
C LEU A 44 2.92 -1.09 -5.11
N SER A 45 2.15 -1.23 -4.04
CA SER A 45 0.70 -1.39 -4.08
C SER A 45 0.03 -0.54 -3.00
N LEU A 46 -1.11 0.05 -3.32
CA LEU A 46 -2.00 0.72 -2.39
C LEU A 46 -3.41 0.12 -2.53
N SER A 47 -3.97 -0.33 -1.43
CA SER A 47 -5.29 -0.98 -1.36
C SER A 47 -6.10 -0.48 -0.18
N GLU A 48 -7.42 -0.59 -0.26
CA GLU A 48 -8.32 -0.40 0.86
C GLU A 48 -8.47 -1.70 1.66
N LEU A 49 -8.49 -1.58 2.98
CA LEU A 49 -9.00 -2.57 3.91
C LEU A 49 -10.33 -2.08 4.47
N VAL A 50 -11.32 -2.99 4.46
CA VAL A 50 -12.67 -2.72 4.94
C VAL A 50 -12.98 -3.69 6.07
N GLU A 51 -13.63 -3.20 7.12
CA GLU A 51 -14.12 -4.03 8.21
C GLU A 51 -15.37 -4.80 7.76
N ASN A 52 -15.38 -6.12 7.94
CA ASN A 52 -16.52 -6.99 7.66
C ASN A 52 -17.48 -7.12 8.85
N GLU A 53 -18.54 -7.92 8.71
CA GLU A 53 -19.56 -8.15 9.75
C GLU A 53 -19.00 -8.84 11.02
N ASP A 54 -17.86 -9.54 10.91
CA ASP A 54 -17.16 -10.19 12.02
C ASP A 54 -16.14 -9.26 12.72
N HIS A 55 -16.14 -7.97 12.38
CA HIS A 55 -15.16 -6.98 12.86
C HIS A 55 -13.71 -7.32 12.49
N VAL A 56 -13.50 -7.94 11.33
CA VAL A 56 -12.19 -8.27 10.77
C VAL A 56 -11.90 -7.40 9.56
N LEU A 57 -10.68 -6.88 9.48
CA LEU A 57 -10.20 -6.18 8.29
C LEU A 57 -9.94 -7.17 7.15
N VAL A 58 -10.63 -6.99 6.04
CA VAL A 58 -10.47 -7.77 4.81
C VAL A 58 -10.04 -6.87 3.67
N GLU A 59 -9.40 -7.47 2.66
CA GLU A 59 -9.00 -6.76 1.44
C GLU A 59 -10.27 -6.25 0.72
N GLY A 60 -10.26 -4.95 0.41
CA GLY A 60 -11.31 -4.26 -0.35
C GLY A 60 -10.85 -3.97 -1.78
N GLU A 61 -10.88 -2.70 -2.16
CA GLU A 61 -10.49 -2.25 -3.50
C GLU A 61 -8.98 -2.02 -3.62
N GLY A 62 -8.36 -2.53 -4.70
CA GLY A 62 -7.00 -2.15 -5.09
C GLY A 62 -7.01 -0.78 -5.76
N LEU A 63 -6.40 0.22 -5.14
CA LEU A 63 -6.39 1.60 -5.65
C LEU A 63 -5.29 1.81 -6.67
N HIS A 64 -4.07 1.37 -6.34
CA HIS A 64 -2.91 1.56 -7.19
C HIS A 64 -1.98 0.35 -7.14
N TYR A 65 -1.34 0.09 -8.28
CA TYR A 65 -0.27 -0.87 -8.40
C TYR A 65 0.79 -0.33 -9.36
N ASN A 66 2.06 -0.57 -9.05
CA ASN A 66 3.17 -0.25 -9.93
C ASN A 66 4.30 -1.26 -9.76
N ASP A 67 4.76 -1.81 -10.88
CA ASP A 67 5.95 -2.66 -11.00
C ASP A 67 7.01 -1.84 -11.74
N ILE A 68 8.18 -1.64 -11.12
CA ILE A 68 9.19 -0.63 -11.52
C ILE A 68 10.41 -1.31 -12.13
#